data_AF-A0A812RHX9-F1
#
_entry.id   AF-A0A812RHX9-F1
#
_cell.length_a   1.000
_cell.length_b   1.000
_cell.length_c   1.000
_cell.angle_alpha   90.00
_cell.angle_beta   90.00
_cell.angle_gamma   90.00
#
_symmetry.space_group_name_H-M   'P 1'
#
loop_
_entity.id
_entity.type
_entity.pdbx_description
1 polymer ?
#
loop_
_entity_poly.entity_id
_entity_poly.type
_entity_poly.pdbx_seq_one_letter_code
_entity_poly.pdbx_strand_id
1 'polypeptide(L)'
;MPEADSYVRDRLAVVRTKLANERTLLAYLRTALMLIASGVTLWRFHPTGDLDRAIGWGAIAAGIVVLAIGAARFYRTHGAIRAVETPALAADRDAAIAWLMGRVNYERAAVVPPAEEAFKLDRIRELLRRLGEPHTALRIVHVAGTKGKGSTSAMIAAACEAAGLRTGLYTSPHLEKLEERFTVGGQPCTAAELVALVERVRPIAEAMQREPVGGPTFFDLTTAMALLHFADRRTDAVVLEVGLGGRLDSTNVVTPALSVITSISLEHTALLGATRDKIAYEKAGILKPGVPAVSGVADAEAGDVIEQISAERGCPFWRRGRDFDIETAEDDWRFTRRCENGSSEVIEGVIPALPGRAQTENASVALAALGVLADQGWALPIDARRLGINTGRLPARMERIAGDPLVIIDGAHNDASARALAEALDELCCLE
;
A
#
# COMPACT_ATOMS: atom_id res chain seq x y z
N MET A 1 -29.80 -17.12 -6.78
CA MET A 1 -30.09 -15.71 -7.11
C MET A 1 -31.11 -14.98 -6.19
N PRO A 2 -31.80 -15.59 -5.19
CA PRO A 2 -32.65 -14.81 -4.27
C PRO A 2 -31.90 -13.98 -3.20
N GLU A 3 -30.74 -14.44 -2.74
CA GLU A 3 -30.01 -13.80 -1.62
C GLU A 3 -29.34 -12.47 -2.00
N ALA A 4 -28.88 -12.34 -3.25
CA ALA A 4 -28.24 -11.11 -3.74
C ALA A 4 -29.22 -9.92 -3.76
N ASP A 5 -30.49 -10.17 -4.09
CA ASP A 5 -31.54 -9.14 -4.10
C ASP A 5 -31.94 -8.70 -2.67
N SER A 6 -31.93 -9.63 -1.70
CA SER A 6 -32.18 -9.29 -0.29
C SER A 6 -31.07 -8.39 0.27
N TYR A 7 -29.82 -8.74 -0.01
CA TYR A 7 -28.65 -8.00 0.48
C TYR A 7 -28.59 -6.56 -0.07
N VAL A 8 -28.81 -6.38 -1.38
CA VAL A 8 -28.84 -5.04 -2.00
C VAL A 8 -29.98 -4.20 -1.41
N ARG A 9 -31.14 -4.82 -1.14
CA ARG A 9 -32.29 -4.16 -0.53
C ARG A 9 -32.01 -3.69 0.90
N ASP A 10 -31.34 -4.52 1.69
CA ASP A 10 -30.97 -4.20 3.07
C ASP A 10 -29.92 -3.09 3.12
N ARG A 11 -28.91 -3.14 2.24
CA ARG A 11 -27.88 -2.08 2.13
C ARG A 11 -28.50 -0.74 1.72
N LEU A 12 -29.43 -0.74 0.76
CA LEU A 12 -30.18 0.45 0.36
C LEU A 12 -31.09 0.96 1.48
N ALA A 13 -31.68 0.08 2.29
CA ALA A 13 -32.49 0.48 3.43
C ALA A 13 -31.65 1.18 4.52
N VAL A 14 -30.45 0.69 4.80
CA VAL A 14 -29.51 1.33 5.74
C VAL A 14 -29.07 2.70 5.23
N VAL A 15 -28.67 2.81 3.96
CA VAL A 15 -28.29 4.11 3.35
C VAL A 15 -29.44 5.12 3.38
N ARG A 16 -30.67 4.70 3.07
CA ARG A 16 -31.87 5.54 3.18
C ARG A 16 -32.11 6.01 4.61
N THR A 17 -31.91 5.13 5.58
CA THR A 17 -32.09 5.44 7.01
C THR A 17 -31.03 6.43 7.49
N LYS A 18 -29.78 6.29 7.05
CA LYS A 18 -28.70 7.25 7.34
C LYS A 18 -29.00 8.64 6.79
N LEU A 19 -29.35 8.74 5.51
CA LEU A 19 -29.72 10.01 4.87
C LEU A 19 -30.95 10.65 5.51
N ALA A 20 -31.94 9.84 5.92
CA ALA A 20 -33.10 10.33 6.65
C ALA A 20 -32.72 10.88 8.03
N ASN A 21 -31.81 10.23 8.75
CA ASN A 21 -31.31 10.68 10.05
C ASN A 21 -30.56 12.02 9.94
N GLU A 22 -29.70 12.17 8.92
CA GLU A 22 -28.97 13.42 8.64
C GLU A 22 -29.94 14.57 8.28
N ARG A 23 -30.90 14.32 7.39
CA ARG A 23 -31.94 15.31 7.06
C ARG A 23 -32.75 15.74 8.28
N THR A 24 -33.07 14.79 9.15
CA THR A 24 -33.78 15.05 10.39
C THR A 24 -32.96 15.95 11.31
N LEU A 25 -31.66 15.67 11.51
CA LEU A 25 -30.76 16.52 12.30
C LEU A 25 -30.72 17.95 11.75
N LEU A 26 -30.60 18.12 10.43
CA LEU A 26 -30.60 19.45 9.80
C LEU A 26 -31.91 20.21 10.04
N ALA A 27 -33.06 19.52 10.09
CA ALA A 27 -34.33 20.14 10.43
C ALA A 27 -34.39 20.62 11.89
N TYR A 28 -33.89 19.82 12.84
CA TYR A 28 -33.76 20.24 14.24
C TYR A 28 -32.82 21.43 14.40
N LEU A 29 -31.66 21.40 13.74
CA LEU A 29 -30.69 22.49 13.76
C LEU A 29 -31.28 23.80 13.23
N ARG A 30 -31.96 23.75 12.06
CA ARG A 30 -32.64 24.92 11.48
C ARG A 30 -33.68 25.50 12.43
N THR A 31 -34.51 24.65 13.02
CA THR A 31 -35.58 25.07 13.93
C THR A 31 -35.00 25.69 15.21
N ALA A 32 -33.97 25.07 15.79
CA ALA A 32 -33.26 25.59 16.95
C ALA A 32 -32.64 26.97 16.68
N LEU A 33 -31.94 27.13 15.55
CA LEU A 33 -31.32 28.39 15.16
C LEU A 33 -32.36 29.50 14.95
N MET A 34 -33.50 29.20 14.33
CA MET A 34 -34.59 30.17 14.15
C MET A 34 -35.19 30.62 15.49
N LEU A 35 -35.39 29.69 16.43
CA LEU A 35 -35.89 30.00 17.77
C LEU A 35 -34.91 30.85 18.57
N ILE A 36 -33.62 30.48 18.55
CA ILE A 36 -32.56 31.24 19.23
C ILE A 36 -32.43 32.64 18.64
N ALA A 37 -32.37 32.76 17.31
CA ALA A 37 -32.27 34.05 16.64
C ALA A 37 -33.49 34.95 16.91
N SER A 38 -34.70 34.39 16.90
CA SER A 38 -35.93 35.12 17.23
C SER A 38 -35.92 35.59 18.69
N GLY A 39 -35.49 34.73 19.62
CA GLY A 39 -35.38 35.07 21.04
C GLY A 39 -34.34 36.14 21.33
N VAL A 40 -33.16 36.07 20.68
CA VAL A 40 -32.12 37.10 20.76
C VAL A 40 -32.61 38.43 20.19
N THR A 41 -33.38 38.40 19.09
CA THR A 41 -33.94 39.60 18.46
C THR A 41 -34.95 40.28 19.39
N LEU A 42 -35.88 39.52 19.98
CA LEU A 42 -36.84 40.03 20.97
C LEU A 42 -36.14 40.64 22.18
N TRP A 43 -35.14 39.94 22.73
CA TRP A 43 -34.37 40.42 23.86
C TRP A 43 -33.60 41.72 23.58
N ARG A 44 -33.02 41.85 22.37
CA ARG A 44 -32.16 42.98 22.00
C ARG A 44 -32.93 44.23 21.57
N PHE A 45 -34.07 44.08 20.91
CA PHE A 45 -34.79 45.20 20.28
C PHE A 45 -36.08 45.63 21.02
N HIS A 46 -36.57 44.85 22.01
CA HIS A 46 -37.69 45.24 22.88
C HIS A 46 -37.33 45.18 24.38
N PRO A 47 -36.43 46.07 24.86
CA PRO A 47 -35.91 45.99 26.21
C PRO A 47 -36.85 46.50 27.32
N THR A 48 -38.00 47.10 27.01
CA THR A 48 -38.84 47.84 27.97
C THR A 48 -40.02 47.06 28.56
N GLY A 49 -40.33 45.86 28.05
CA GLY A 49 -41.39 44.99 28.58
C GLY A 49 -40.82 43.74 29.25
N ASP A 50 -41.15 43.51 30.53
CA ASP A 50 -40.76 42.28 31.24
C ASP A 50 -41.30 41.01 30.54
N LEU A 51 -42.45 41.13 29.87
CA LEU A 51 -43.05 40.07 29.07
C LEU A 51 -42.21 39.70 27.84
N ASP A 52 -41.69 40.68 27.09
CA ASP A 52 -40.91 40.43 25.88
C ASP A 52 -39.56 39.77 26.18
N ARG A 53 -38.95 40.13 27.32
CA ARG A 53 -37.73 39.46 27.83
C ARG A 53 -38.00 38.02 28.22
N ALA A 54 -39.12 37.75 28.91
CA ALA A 54 -39.51 36.39 29.28
C ALA A 54 -39.77 35.52 28.04
N ILE A 55 -40.43 36.07 27.02
CA ILE A 55 -40.67 35.39 25.74
C ILE A 55 -39.34 35.14 25.00
N GLY A 56 -38.43 36.12 24.97
CA GLY A 56 -37.13 36.00 24.33
C GLY A 56 -36.25 34.90 24.95
N TRP A 57 -36.15 34.86 26.28
CA TRP A 57 -35.46 33.79 27.00
C TRP A 57 -36.14 32.43 26.82
N GLY A 58 -37.47 32.39 26.81
CA GLY A 58 -38.24 31.18 26.52
C GLY A 58 -37.93 30.61 25.13
N ALA A 59 -37.83 31.46 24.11
CA ALA A 59 -37.48 31.05 22.75
C ALA A 59 -36.03 30.54 22.63
N ILE A 60 -35.08 31.18 23.31
CA ILE A 60 -33.68 30.71 23.36
C ILE A 60 -33.60 29.35 24.05
N ALA A 61 -34.21 29.21 25.22
CA ALA A 61 -34.25 27.95 25.96
C ALA A 61 -34.92 26.82 25.14
N ALA A 62 -36.05 27.12 24.49
CA ALA A 62 -36.74 26.18 23.61
C ALA A 62 -35.85 25.77 22.43
N GLY A 63 -35.12 26.70 21.82
CA GLY A 63 -34.18 26.40 20.74
C GLY A 63 -33.03 25.49 21.18
N ILE A 64 -32.46 25.72 22.37
CA ILE A 64 -31.42 24.85 22.96
C ILE A 64 -31.97 23.44 23.22
N VAL A 65 -33.20 23.34 23.77
CA VAL A 65 -33.87 22.05 24.01
C VAL A 65 -34.11 21.30 22.70
N VAL A 66 -34.61 21.99 21.66
CA VAL A 66 -34.81 21.41 20.32
C VAL A 66 -33.50 20.89 19.74
N LEU A 67 -32.40 21.65 19.89
CA LEU A 67 -31.07 21.22 19.45
C LEU A 67 -30.59 19.98 20.21
N ALA A 68 -30.74 19.97 21.54
CA ALA A 68 -30.35 18.84 22.38
C ALA A 68 -31.15 17.57 22.04
N ILE A 69 -32.46 17.70 21.80
CA ILE A 69 -33.32 16.59 21.35
C ILE A 69 -32.86 16.08 19.98
N GLY A 70 -32.60 16.99 19.03
CA GLY A 70 -32.11 16.64 17.69
C GLY A 70 -30.79 15.87 17.73
N ALA A 71 -29.82 16.37 18.51
CA ALA A 71 -28.52 15.74 18.69
C ALA A 71 -28.64 14.37 19.38
N ALA A 72 -29.39 14.28 20.49
CA ALA A 72 -29.60 13.02 21.21
C ALA A 72 -30.26 11.95 20.34
N ARG A 73 -31.25 12.35 19.52
CA ARG A 73 -31.92 11.44 18.58
C ARG A 73 -30.96 11.00 17.48
N PHE A 74 -30.19 11.92 16.90
CA PHE A 74 -29.21 11.61 15.87
C PHE A 74 -28.18 10.59 16.36
N TYR A 75 -27.58 10.80 17.54
CA TYR A 75 -26.58 9.89 18.09
C TYR A 75 -27.15 8.51 18.44
N ARG A 76 -28.38 8.42 18.97
CA ARG A 76 -29.04 7.13 19.21
C ARG A 76 -29.26 6.35 17.91
N THR A 77 -29.82 7.00 16.90
CA THR A 77 -30.10 6.37 15.61
C THR A 77 -28.80 6.02 14.88
N HIS A 78 -27.78 6.88 14.94
CA HIS A 78 -26.46 6.61 14.39
C HIS A 78 -25.76 5.43 15.10
N GLY A 79 -25.89 5.34 16.43
CA GLY A 79 -25.38 4.20 17.20
C GLY A 79 -26.09 2.89 16.83
N ALA A 80 -27.41 2.91 16.65
CA ALA A 80 -28.18 1.74 16.21
C ALA A 80 -27.82 1.31 14.78
N ILE A 81 -27.64 2.26 13.85
CA ILE A 81 -27.17 1.97 12.49
C ILE A 81 -25.79 1.30 12.55
N ARG A 82 -24.85 1.88 13.30
CA ARG A 82 -23.48 1.36 13.43
C ARG A 82 -23.43 -0.04 14.07
N ALA A 83 -24.32 -0.32 15.01
CA ALA A 83 -24.44 -1.63 15.66
C ALA A 83 -24.87 -2.74 14.69
N VAL A 84 -25.57 -2.40 13.60
CA VAL A 84 -25.99 -3.36 12.55
C VAL A 84 -24.98 -3.39 11.40
N GLU A 85 -24.44 -2.25 10.99
CA GLU A 85 -23.47 -2.15 9.88
C GLU A 85 -22.16 -2.88 10.19
N THR A 86 -21.69 -2.84 11.45
CA THR A 86 -20.37 -3.39 11.80
C THR A 86 -20.34 -4.93 11.67
N PRO A 87 -21.30 -5.69 12.23
CA PRO A 87 -21.34 -7.15 12.03
C PRO A 87 -21.64 -7.58 10.59
N ALA A 88 -22.51 -6.84 9.89
CA ALA A 88 -22.83 -7.14 8.49
C ALA A 88 -21.59 -6.97 7.59
N LEU A 89 -20.88 -5.83 7.73
CA LEU A 89 -19.64 -5.59 6.99
C LEU A 89 -18.56 -6.63 7.31
N ALA A 90 -18.47 -7.09 8.55
CA ALA A 90 -17.55 -8.16 8.92
C ALA A 90 -17.89 -9.47 8.18
N ALA A 91 -19.17 -9.87 8.14
CA ALA A 91 -19.61 -11.05 7.40
C ALA A 91 -19.36 -10.91 5.88
N ASP A 92 -19.64 -9.74 5.30
CA ASP A 92 -19.38 -9.47 3.88
C ASP A 92 -17.89 -9.54 3.55
N ARG A 93 -17.06 -8.98 4.43
CA ARG A 93 -15.60 -9.05 4.34
C ARG A 93 -15.12 -10.50 4.38
N ASP A 94 -15.60 -11.29 5.33
CA ASP A 94 -15.20 -12.69 5.45
C ASP A 94 -15.64 -13.51 4.23
N ALA A 95 -16.84 -13.26 3.70
CA ALA A 95 -17.31 -13.86 2.45
C ALA A 95 -16.48 -13.43 1.23
N ALA A 96 -16.05 -12.17 1.18
CA ALA A 96 -15.17 -11.66 0.14
C ALA A 96 -13.79 -12.32 0.18
N ILE A 97 -13.20 -12.44 1.37
CA ILE A 97 -11.92 -13.14 1.58
C ILE A 97 -12.06 -14.63 1.25
N ALA A 98 -13.11 -15.30 1.69
CA ALA A 98 -13.35 -16.71 1.39
C ALA A 98 -13.45 -16.95 -0.13
N TRP A 99 -14.13 -16.06 -0.86
CA TRP A 99 -14.21 -16.13 -2.32
C TRP A 99 -12.85 -15.95 -3.00
N LEU A 100 -12.01 -15.03 -2.52
CA LEU A 100 -10.65 -14.86 -3.02
C LEU A 100 -9.78 -16.09 -2.73
N MET A 101 -9.82 -16.60 -1.50
CA MET A 101 -9.02 -17.76 -1.06
C MET A 101 -9.45 -19.06 -1.74
N GLY A 102 -10.67 -19.13 -2.29
CA GLY A 102 -11.12 -20.24 -3.14
C GLY A 102 -10.50 -20.26 -4.54
N ARG A 103 -9.68 -19.26 -4.90
CA ARG A 103 -8.94 -19.21 -6.16
C ARG A 103 -7.59 -19.89 -6.02
N VAL A 104 -7.02 -20.32 -7.16
CA VAL A 104 -5.67 -20.89 -7.17
C VAL A 104 -4.69 -19.88 -6.59
N ASN A 105 -4.05 -20.26 -5.48
CA ASN A 105 -3.07 -19.44 -4.79
C ASN A 105 -1.72 -20.17 -4.74
N TYR A 106 -0.83 -19.80 -5.66
CA TYR A 106 0.51 -20.38 -5.74
C TYR A 106 1.42 -19.99 -4.57
N GLU A 107 1.12 -18.92 -3.81
CA GLU A 107 1.87 -18.58 -2.59
C GLU A 107 1.71 -19.67 -1.51
N ARG A 108 0.62 -20.47 -1.57
CA ARG A 108 0.26 -21.51 -0.59
C ARG A 108 0.21 -22.91 -1.20
N ALA A 109 0.51 -23.07 -2.48
CA ALA A 109 0.43 -24.36 -3.16
C ALA A 109 1.64 -25.24 -2.79
N ALA A 110 1.37 -26.47 -2.33
CA ALA A 110 2.41 -27.44 -2.01
C ALA A 110 3.23 -27.88 -3.25
N VAL A 111 2.60 -27.81 -4.43
CA VAL A 111 3.23 -28.06 -5.72
C VAL A 111 2.78 -26.96 -6.68
N VAL A 112 3.74 -26.17 -7.16
CA VAL A 112 3.51 -25.15 -8.19
C VAL A 112 3.85 -25.78 -9.55
N PRO A 113 2.96 -25.72 -10.55
CA PRO A 113 3.27 -26.19 -11.91
C PRO A 113 4.46 -25.42 -12.50
N PRO A 114 5.11 -25.94 -13.57
CA PRO A 114 6.16 -25.21 -14.27
C PRO A 114 5.74 -23.78 -14.62
N ALA A 115 6.68 -22.83 -14.57
CA ALA A 115 6.36 -21.40 -14.62
C ALA A 115 5.59 -20.98 -15.89
N GLU A 116 5.85 -21.64 -17.02
CA GLU A 116 5.19 -21.39 -18.31
C GLU A 116 3.71 -21.83 -18.35
N GLU A 117 3.33 -22.77 -17.48
CA GLU A 117 1.96 -23.26 -17.34
C GLU A 117 1.22 -22.52 -16.21
N ALA A 118 1.91 -22.25 -15.10
CA ALA A 118 1.36 -21.58 -13.91
C ALA A 118 1.20 -20.06 -14.10
N PHE A 119 2.19 -19.39 -14.70
CA PHE A 119 2.29 -17.94 -14.79
C PHE A 119 2.11 -17.45 -16.23
N LYS A 120 0.87 -17.05 -16.56
CA LYS A 120 0.53 -16.42 -17.83
C LYS A 120 0.00 -15.03 -17.58
N LEU A 121 0.68 -14.02 -18.14
CA LEU A 121 0.26 -12.63 -18.04
C LEU A 121 -1.07 -12.37 -18.77
N ASP A 122 -1.52 -13.27 -19.64
CA ASP A 122 -2.73 -13.10 -20.45
C ASP A 122 -3.98 -12.96 -19.58
N ARG A 123 -4.06 -13.71 -18.47
CA ARG A 123 -5.20 -13.62 -17.53
C ARG A 123 -5.29 -12.25 -16.89
N ILE A 124 -4.20 -11.76 -16.30
CA ILE A 124 -4.18 -10.46 -15.65
C ILE A 124 -4.34 -9.30 -16.65
N ARG A 125 -3.76 -9.41 -17.85
CA ARG A 125 -3.96 -8.43 -18.93
C ARG A 125 -5.42 -8.35 -19.33
N GLU A 126 -6.08 -9.48 -19.55
CA GLU A 126 -7.50 -9.50 -19.90
C GLU A 126 -8.38 -8.97 -18.77
N LEU A 127 -8.07 -9.32 -17.51
CA LEU A 127 -8.76 -8.78 -16.34
C LEU A 127 -8.63 -7.25 -16.28
N LEU A 128 -7.42 -6.71 -16.42
CA LEU A 128 -7.18 -5.26 -16.41
C LEU A 128 -7.84 -4.55 -17.59
N ARG A 129 -7.85 -5.15 -18.78
CA ARG A 129 -8.55 -4.62 -19.95
C ARG A 129 -10.05 -4.47 -19.68
N ARG A 130 -10.69 -5.48 -19.09
CA ARG A 130 -12.11 -5.42 -18.70
C ARG A 130 -12.40 -4.44 -17.57
N LEU A 131 -11.41 -4.17 -16.73
CA LEU A 131 -11.47 -3.19 -15.65
C LEU A 131 -11.18 -1.75 -16.10
N GLY A 132 -10.92 -1.51 -17.39
CA GLY A 132 -10.63 -0.19 -17.94
C GLY A 132 -9.18 0.27 -17.73
N GLU A 133 -8.24 -0.67 -17.62
CA GLU A 133 -6.80 -0.45 -17.62
C GLU A 133 -6.31 0.58 -16.56
N PRO A 134 -6.69 0.40 -15.27
CA PRO A 134 -6.41 1.37 -14.21
C PRO A 134 -4.92 1.67 -14.02
N HIS A 135 -4.07 0.71 -14.35
CA HIS A 135 -2.61 0.77 -14.25
C HIS A 135 -1.96 1.79 -15.17
N THR A 136 -2.63 2.21 -16.26
CA THR A 136 -2.06 3.14 -17.26
C THR A 136 -1.96 4.58 -16.76
N ALA A 137 -2.76 4.95 -15.75
CA ALA A 137 -2.76 6.28 -15.15
C ALA A 137 -1.82 6.41 -13.94
N LEU A 138 -1.16 5.31 -13.52
CA LEU A 138 -0.36 5.26 -12.30
C LEU A 138 1.12 5.48 -12.59
N ARG A 139 1.79 6.25 -11.72
CA ARG A 139 3.25 6.43 -11.73
C ARG A 139 3.89 5.39 -10.80
N ILE A 140 4.40 4.32 -11.40
CA ILE A 140 4.79 3.11 -10.65
C ILE A 140 6.32 2.99 -10.52
N VAL A 141 6.78 2.64 -9.32
CA VAL A 141 8.10 2.07 -9.04
C VAL A 141 7.92 0.57 -8.88
N HIS A 142 8.54 -0.24 -9.74
CA HIS A 142 8.34 -1.69 -9.75
C HIS A 142 9.52 -2.40 -9.12
N VAL A 143 9.31 -3.12 -8.01
CA VAL A 143 10.39 -3.64 -7.16
C VAL A 143 10.42 -5.16 -7.18
N ALA A 144 11.48 -5.73 -7.75
CA ALA A 144 11.81 -7.15 -7.73
C ALA A 144 13.05 -7.44 -6.87
N GLY A 145 13.29 -8.72 -6.60
CA GLY A 145 14.43 -9.18 -5.83
C GLY A 145 14.17 -10.51 -5.15
N THR A 146 15.23 -11.13 -4.63
CA THR A 146 15.09 -12.33 -3.81
C THR A 146 14.76 -11.91 -2.37
N LYS A 147 15.63 -11.11 -1.74
CA LYS A 147 15.42 -10.52 -0.41
C LYS A 147 15.40 -8.99 -0.48
N GLY A 148 14.80 -8.35 0.52
CA GLY A 148 14.78 -6.88 0.64
C GLY A 148 13.73 -6.15 -0.18
N LYS A 149 12.90 -6.85 -0.97
CA LYS A 149 11.81 -6.25 -1.78
C LYS A 149 10.84 -5.41 -0.93
N GLY A 150 10.21 -6.04 0.07
CA GLY A 150 9.27 -5.35 0.97
C GLY A 150 9.92 -4.21 1.75
N SER A 151 11.12 -4.40 2.31
CA SER A 151 11.85 -3.34 3.03
C SER A 151 12.18 -2.14 2.13
N THR A 152 12.73 -2.40 0.95
CA THR A 152 13.04 -1.35 -0.04
C THR A 152 11.76 -0.64 -0.48
N SER A 153 10.68 -1.40 -0.70
CA SER A 153 9.38 -0.83 -1.11
C SER A 153 8.79 0.07 -0.01
N ALA A 154 8.87 -0.35 1.25
CA ALA A 154 8.44 0.44 2.40
C ALA A 154 9.27 1.72 2.58
N MET A 155 10.59 1.66 2.39
CA MET A 155 11.48 2.83 2.44
C MET A 155 11.17 3.84 1.33
N ILE A 156 10.99 3.37 0.09
CA ILE A 156 10.61 4.22 -1.05
C ILE A 156 9.23 4.85 -0.79
N ALA A 157 8.27 4.07 -0.32
CA ALA A 157 6.93 4.57 -0.02
C ALA A 157 6.94 5.64 1.08
N ALA A 158 7.64 5.38 2.19
CA ALA A 158 7.79 6.32 3.29
C ALA A 158 8.47 7.62 2.86
N ALA A 159 9.46 7.57 1.96
CA ALA A 159 10.10 8.76 1.42
C ALA A 159 9.17 9.59 0.52
N CYS A 160 8.37 8.93 -0.32
CA CYS A 160 7.35 9.61 -1.11
C CYS A 160 6.28 10.27 -0.22
N GLU A 161 5.85 9.58 0.85
CA GLU A 161 4.92 10.13 1.84
C GLU A 161 5.51 11.31 2.61
N ALA A 162 6.76 11.21 3.05
CA ALA A 162 7.49 12.31 3.68
C ALA A 162 7.62 13.53 2.77
N ALA A 163 7.64 13.33 1.45
CA ALA A 163 7.63 14.40 0.46
C ALA A 163 6.22 14.96 0.17
N GLY A 164 5.18 14.45 0.84
CA GLY A 164 3.80 14.88 0.69
C GLY A 164 3.05 14.25 -0.48
N LEU A 165 3.63 13.23 -1.13
CA LEU A 165 2.96 12.50 -2.21
C LEU A 165 1.94 11.51 -1.65
N ARG A 166 0.76 11.44 -2.26
CA ARG A 166 -0.20 10.37 -1.97
C ARG A 166 0.32 9.06 -2.53
N THR A 167 0.91 8.24 -1.67
CA THR A 167 1.63 7.05 -2.10
C THR A 167 0.79 5.80 -1.89
N GLY A 168 0.68 4.98 -2.94
CA GLY A 168 0.17 3.62 -2.85
C GLY A 168 1.32 2.63 -2.69
N LEU A 169 1.17 1.62 -1.86
CA LEU A 169 2.15 0.55 -1.70
C LEU A 169 1.43 -0.80 -1.75
N TYR A 170 1.90 -1.67 -2.65
CA TYR A 170 1.47 -3.06 -2.75
C TYR A 170 2.60 -3.98 -2.36
N THR A 171 2.39 -4.78 -1.31
CA THR A 171 3.37 -5.72 -0.76
C THR A 171 2.79 -7.11 -0.60
N SER A 172 3.68 -8.11 -0.53
CA SER A 172 3.29 -9.49 -0.27
C SER A 172 4.39 -10.31 0.42
N PRO A 173 4.03 -11.34 1.23
CA PRO A 173 2.67 -11.64 1.72
C PRO A 173 2.19 -10.62 2.78
N HIS A 174 0.95 -10.77 3.23
CA HIS A 174 0.42 -10.07 4.40
C HIS A 174 0.71 -10.87 5.69
N LEU A 175 0.70 -10.20 6.85
CA LEU A 175 0.92 -10.82 8.16
C LEU A 175 -0.38 -11.37 8.74
N GLU A 176 -1.38 -10.51 8.96
CA GLU A 176 -2.64 -10.88 9.60
C GLU A 176 -3.83 -10.71 8.65
N LYS A 177 -3.91 -9.55 7.99
CA LYS A 177 -5.07 -9.11 7.21
C LYS A 177 -4.69 -8.84 5.76
N LEU A 178 -5.55 -9.28 4.83
CA LEU A 178 -5.30 -9.11 3.40
C LEU A 178 -5.19 -7.62 2.99
N GLU A 179 -5.90 -6.75 3.71
CA GLU A 179 -5.87 -5.30 3.55
C GLU A 179 -4.47 -4.70 3.66
N GLU A 180 -3.56 -5.34 4.42
CA GLU A 180 -2.16 -4.91 4.56
C GLU A 180 -1.42 -4.90 3.21
N ARG A 181 -1.89 -5.66 2.22
CA ARG A 181 -1.32 -5.63 0.87
C ARG A 181 -1.66 -4.35 0.12
N PHE A 182 -2.66 -3.57 0.53
CA PHE A 182 -3.17 -2.42 -0.22
C PHE A 182 -3.11 -1.17 0.65
N THR A 183 -1.94 -0.53 0.73
CA THR A 183 -1.80 0.65 1.59
C THR A 183 -1.78 1.94 0.76
N VAL A 184 -2.40 3.00 1.29
CA VAL A 184 -2.33 4.35 0.74
C VAL A 184 -2.03 5.33 1.86
N GLY A 185 -0.91 6.05 1.78
CA GLY A 185 -0.44 6.95 2.84
C GLY A 185 -0.17 6.22 4.15
N GLY A 186 0.52 5.08 4.07
CA GLY A 186 0.85 4.22 5.21
C GLY A 186 -0.32 3.51 5.88
N GLN A 187 -1.55 3.64 5.35
CA GLN A 187 -2.74 3.03 5.93
C GLN A 187 -3.30 1.92 5.02
N PRO A 188 -3.51 0.69 5.53
CA PRO A 188 -4.24 -0.36 4.81
C PRO A 188 -5.63 0.11 4.37
N CYS A 189 -6.12 -0.47 3.27
CA CYS A 189 -7.50 -0.23 2.86
C CYS A 189 -8.48 -0.72 3.93
N THR A 190 -9.65 -0.11 3.98
CA THR A 190 -10.71 -0.51 4.92
C THR A 190 -11.40 -1.79 4.46
N ALA A 191 -12.04 -2.50 5.39
CA ALA A 191 -12.88 -3.66 5.05
C ALA A 191 -13.95 -3.34 3.99
N ALA A 192 -14.54 -2.14 4.04
CA ALA A 192 -15.53 -1.70 3.06
C ALA A 192 -14.92 -1.49 1.67
N GLU A 193 -13.71 -0.93 1.59
CA GLU A 193 -12.97 -0.81 0.33
C GLU A 193 -12.57 -2.19 -0.21
N LEU A 194 -12.12 -3.11 0.63
CA LEU A 194 -11.82 -4.48 0.23
C LEU A 194 -13.04 -5.18 -0.37
N VAL A 195 -14.19 -5.12 0.32
CA VAL A 195 -15.46 -5.68 -0.17
C VAL A 195 -15.83 -5.06 -1.52
N ALA A 196 -15.76 -3.74 -1.65
CA ALA A 196 -16.06 -3.05 -2.91
C ALA A 196 -15.12 -3.46 -4.05
N LEU A 197 -13.83 -3.64 -3.78
CA LEU A 197 -12.86 -4.13 -4.77
C LEU A 197 -13.21 -5.55 -5.22
N VAL A 198 -13.57 -6.44 -4.28
CA VAL A 198 -14.00 -7.81 -4.61
C VAL A 198 -15.30 -7.80 -5.41
N GLU A 199 -16.28 -6.97 -5.06
CA GLU A 199 -17.54 -6.80 -5.81
C GLU A 199 -17.28 -6.37 -7.27
N ARG A 200 -16.25 -5.56 -7.53
CA ARG A 200 -15.86 -5.14 -8.89
C ARG A 200 -15.19 -6.26 -9.70
N VAL A 201 -14.24 -6.99 -9.11
CA VAL A 201 -13.47 -8.01 -9.85
C VAL A 201 -14.20 -9.34 -10.00
N ARG A 202 -15.08 -9.68 -9.04
CA ARG A 202 -15.79 -10.97 -8.99
C ARG A 202 -16.56 -11.33 -10.27
N PRO A 203 -17.48 -10.51 -10.79
CA PRO A 203 -18.27 -10.89 -11.96
C PRO A 203 -17.40 -11.07 -13.21
N ILE A 204 -16.33 -10.28 -13.33
CA ILE A 204 -15.38 -10.36 -14.44
C ILE A 204 -14.58 -11.66 -14.37
N ALA A 205 -14.05 -11.98 -13.19
CA ALA A 205 -13.30 -13.22 -12.96
C ALA A 205 -14.14 -14.48 -13.21
N GLU A 206 -15.41 -14.46 -12.79
CA GLU A 206 -16.34 -15.57 -13.02
C GLU A 206 -16.74 -15.72 -14.49
N ALA A 207 -16.84 -14.62 -15.23
CA ALA A 207 -17.02 -14.67 -16.68
C ALA A 207 -15.80 -15.30 -17.36
N MET A 208 -14.59 -14.80 -17.05
CA MET A 208 -13.33 -15.30 -17.60
C MET A 208 -13.09 -16.79 -17.31
N GLN A 209 -13.55 -17.30 -16.16
CA GLN A 209 -13.44 -18.72 -15.79
C GLN A 209 -14.07 -19.66 -16.84
N ARG A 210 -15.05 -19.19 -17.61
CA ARG A 210 -15.75 -19.96 -18.64
C ARG A 210 -15.15 -19.80 -20.04
N GLU A 211 -14.08 -19.01 -20.16
CA GLU A 211 -13.46 -18.65 -21.43
C GLU A 211 -12.09 -19.36 -21.60
N PRO A 212 -11.57 -19.47 -22.84
CA PRO A 212 -10.28 -20.13 -23.09
C PRO A 212 -9.09 -19.52 -22.35
N VAL A 213 -9.12 -18.21 -22.04
CA VAL A 213 -8.06 -17.53 -21.26
C VAL A 213 -7.98 -18.04 -19.82
N GLY A 214 -9.06 -18.60 -19.29
CA GLY A 214 -9.18 -19.08 -17.92
C GLY A 214 -9.40 -17.98 -16.87
N GLY A 215 -9.88 -18.38 -15.70
CA GLY A 215 -10.13 -17.46 -14.59
C GLY A 215 -8.82 -16.96 -13.94
N PRO A 216 -8.77 -15.70 -13.49
CA PRO A 216 -7.59 -15.14 -12.83
C PRO A 216 -7.30 -15.87 -11.51
N THR A 217 -6.01 -15.98 -11.18
CA THR A 217 -5.52 -16.54 -9.91
C THR A 217 -5.77 -15.58 -8.74
N PHE A 218 -5.53 -16.04 -7.51
CA PHE A 218 -5.56 -15.17 -6.33
C PHE A 218 -4.61 -13.96 -6.50
N PHE A 219 -3.41 -14.20 -7.03
CA PHE A 219 -2.41 -13.14 -7.19
C PHE A 219 -2.78 -12.17 -8.33
N ASP A 220 -3.35 -12.67 -9.43
CA ASP A 220 -3.91 -11.83 -10.50
C ASP A 220 -5.00 -10.89 -9.93
N LEU A 221 -5.92 -11.43 -9.13
CA LEU A 221 -7.01 -10.66 -8.53
C LEU A 221 -6.51 -9.62 -7.55
N THR A 222 -5.62 -9.98 -6.62
CA THR A 222 -5.09 -9.01 -5.65
C THR A 222 -4.25 -7.93 -6.34
N THR A 223 -3.46 -8.27 -7.36
CA THR A 223 -2.73 -7.28 -8.17
C THR A 223 -3.70 -6.30 -8.86
N ALA A 224 -4.75 -6.80 -9.51
CA ALA A 224 -5.75 -5.95 -10.15
C ALA A 224 -6.50 -5.07 -9.13
N MET A 225 -6.85 -5.62 -7.96
CA MET A 225 -7.47 -4.88 -6.87
C MET A 225 -6.58 -3.76 -6.33
N ALA A 226 -5.27 -4.00 -6.19
CA ALA A 226 -4.31 -2.98 -5.77
C ALA A 226 -4.28 -1.80 -6.77
N LEU A 227 -4.14 -2.11 -8.06
CA LEU A 227 -4.10 -1.12 -9.14
C LEU A 227 -5.41 -0.31 -9.21
N LEU A 228 -6.57 -0.97 -9.04
CA LEU A 228 -7.86 -0.30 -8.92
C LEU A 228 -7.91 0.64 -7.70
N HIS A 229 -7.49 0.15 -6.53
CA HIS A 229 -7.52 0.94 -5.31
C HIS A 229 -6.66 2.20 -5.44
N PHE A 230 -5.44 2.08 -5.97
CA PHE A 230 -4.55 3.22 -6.16
C PHE A 230 -5.10 4.24 -7.17
N ALA A 231 -5.72 3.76 -8.26
CA ALA A 231 -6.40 4.62 -9.22
C ALA A 231 -7.61 5.34 -8.59
N ASP A 232 -8.46 4.64 -7.85
CA ASP A 232 -9.63 5.22 -7.14
C ASP A 232 -9.19 6.28 -6.12
N ARG A 233 -8.07 6.04 -5.43
CA ARG A 233 -7.49 6.95 -4.44
C ARG A 233 -6.66 8.06 -5.06
N ARG A 234 -6.46 8.06 -6.39
CA ARG A 234 -5.67 9.06 -7.14
C ARG A 234 -4.29 9.25 -6.53
N THR A 235 -3.54 8.16 -6.40
CA THR A 235 -2.17 8.19 -5.88
C THR A 235 -1.24 8.91 -6.84
N ASP A 236 -0.31 9.70 -6.30
CA ASP A 236 0.72 10.41 -7.06
C ASP A 236 1.93 9.51 -7.38
N ALA A 237 2.14 8.51 -6.53
CA ALA A 237 3.22 7.53 -6.58
C ALA A 237 2.68 6.15 -6.20
N VAL A 238 3.13 5.10 -6.86
CA VAL A 238 2.82 3.72 -6.50
C VAL A 238 4.11 2.92 -6.41
N VAL A 239 4.31 2.22 -5.31
CA VAL A 239 5.39 1.24 -5.16
C VAL A 239 4.77 -0.16 -5.26
N LEU A 240 5.12 -0.88 -6.31
CA LEU A 240 4.54 -2.18 -6.65
C LEU A 240 5.59 -3.26 -6.42
N GLU A 241 5.43 -4.05 -5.35
CA GLU A 241 6.29 -5.21 -5.07
C GLU A 241 5.91 -6.40 -5.97
N VAL A 242 6.90 -7.01 -6.61
CA VAL A 242 6.76 -8.29 -7.31
C VAL A 242 6.52 -9.41 -6.31
N GLY A 243 5.55 -10.28 -6.57
CA GLY A 243 5.31 -11.46 -5.74
C GLY A 243 6.42 -12.50 -5.91
N LEU A 244 6.53 -13.08 -7.11
CA LEU A 244 7.49 -14.13 -7.41
C LEU A 244 8.18 -13.93 -8.77
N GLY A 245 9.50 -14.08 -8.78
CA GLY A 245 10.29 -13.94 -10.01
C GLY A 245 10.33 -12.48 -10.49
N GLY A 246 9.58 -12.19 -11.55
CA GLY A 246 9.50 -10.87 -12.18
C GLY A 246 8.85 -10.95 -13.57
N ARG A 247 9.49 -11.63 -14.51
CA ARG A 247 9.08 -11.72 -15.93
C ARG A 247 7.63 -12.12 -16.14
N LEU A 248 7.15 -13.14 -15.42
CA LEU A 248 5.80 -13.69 -15.54
C LEU A 248 4.90 -13.38 -14.32
N ASP A 249 5.37 -12.53 -13.41
CA ASP A 249 4.60 -12.13 -12.24
C ASP A 249 3.40 -11.26 -12.65
N SER A 250 2.25 -11.39 -11.98
CA SER A 250 1.04 -10.65 -12.32
C SER A 250 1.24 -9.13 -12.28
N THR A 251 2.21 -8.63 -11.51
CA THR A 251 2.58 -7.20 -11.48
C THR A 251 3.29 -6.73 -12.75
N ASN A 252 3.87 -7.63 -13.56
CA ASN A 252 4.64 -7.28 -14.77
C ASN A 252 3.79 -6.95 -16.01
N VAL A 253 2.62 -6.38 -15.77
CA VAL A 253 1.70 -5.82 -16.78
C VAL A 253 1.81 -4.29 -16.89
N VAL A 254 2.62 -3.66 -16.04
CA VAL A 254 2.76 -2.21 -15.95
C VAL A 254 3.97 -1.71 -16.74
N THR A 255 3.95 -0.43 -17.13
CA THR A 255 5.15 0.30 -17.57
C THR A 255 5.54 1.26 -16.46
N PRO A 256 6.58 0.95 -15.66
CA PRO A 256 6.93 1.77 -14.51
C PRO A 256 7.72 3.01 -14.92
N ALA A 257 7.81 3.98 -14.01
CA ALA A 257 8.76 5.09 -14.09
C ALA A 257 10.19 4.66 -13.68
N LEU A 258 10.31 3.57 -12.91
CA LEU A 258 11.58 3.00 -12.48
C LEU A 258 11.39 1.51 -12.14
N SER A 259 12.31 0.67 -12.61
CA SER A 259 12.41 -0.73 -12.17
C SER A 259 13.56 -0.89 -11.17
N VAL A 260 13.34 -1.65 -10.09
CA VAL A 260 14.32 -1.86 -9.02
C VAL A 260 14.54 -3.35 -8.81
N ILE A 261 15.78 -3.81 -8.77
CA ILE A 261 16.15 -5.18 -8.38
C ILE A 261 17.02 -5.10 -7.12
N THR A 262 16.49 -5.55 -5.98
CA THR A 262 17.17 -5.40 -4.69
C THR A 262 18.37 -6.33 -4.54
N SER A 263 18.14 -7.64 -4.66
CA SER A 263 19.17 -8.68 -4.47
C SER A 263 18.85 -9.93 -5.28
N ILE A 264 19.87 -10.77 -5.53
CA ILE A 264 19.73 -12.10 -6.12
C ILE A 264 20.37 -13.12 -5.19
N SER A 265 19.60 -14.12 -4.82
CA SER A 265 20.08 -15.34 -4.16
C SER A 265 19.29 -16.54 -4.68
N LEU A 266 19.82 -17.74 -4.45
CA LEU A 266 19.15 -19.00 -4.79
C LEU A 266 17.89 -19.13 -3.94
N GLU A 267 16.72 -19.00 -4.56
CA GLU A 267 15.41 -19.18 -3.94
C GLU A 267 14.42 -19.64 -5.02
N HIS A 268 13.48 -20.53 -4.65
CA HIS A 268 12.52 -21.11 -5.59
C HIS A 268 13.18 -21.73 -6.83
N THR A 269 14.27 -22.48 -6.63
CA THR A 269 15.09 -23.04 -7.73
C THR A 269 14.32 -23.98 -8.65
N ALA A 270 13.25 -24.62 -8.14
CA ALA A 270 12.32 -25.42 -8.93
C ALA A 270 11.50 -24.60 -9.94
N LEU A 271 11.30 -23.30 -9.70
CA LEU A 271 10.49 -22.39 -10.53
C LEU A 271 11.34 -21.40 -11.34
N LEU A 272 12.39 -20.86 -10.72
CA LEU A 272 13.20 -19.77 -11.29
C LEU A 272 14.54 -20.25 -11.87
N GLY A 273 14.85 -21.54 -11.72
CA GLY A 273 16.11 -22.15 -12.16
C GLY A 273 17.11 -22.38 -11.03
N ALA A 274 18.05 -23.28 -11.26
CA ALA A 274 19.01 -23.75 -10.25
C ALA A 274 20.25 -22.85 -10.07
N THR A 275 20.34 -21.75 -10.81
CA THR A 275 21.55 -20.91 -10.90
C THR A 275 21.20 -19.43 -10.79
N ARG A 276 22.13 -18.61 -10.30
CA ARG A 276 21.90 -17.18 -9.99
C ARG A 276 21.62 -16.35 -11.24
N ASP A 277 22.27 -16.66 -12.36
CA ASP A 277 22.04 -16.09 -13.69
C ASP A 277 20.59 -16.30 -14.19
N LYS A 278 20.03 -17.50 -14.03
CA LYS A 278 18.64 -17.80 -14.39
C LYS A 278 17.65 -17.03 -13.55
N ILE A 279 17.91 -16.95 -12.23
CA ILE A 279 17.09 -16.15 -11.32
C ILE A 279 17.18 -14.68 -11.70
N ALA A 280 18.39 -14.18 -12.00
CA ALA A 280 18.62 -12.81 -12.45
C ALA A 280 17.84 -12.50 -13.74
N TYR A 281 17.86 -13.40 -14.73
CA TYR A 281 17.08 -13.28 -15.96
C TYR A 281 15.57 -13.16 -15.67
N GLU A 282 15.02 -14.01 -14.80
CA GLU A 282 13.61 -13.94 -14.42
C GLU A 282 13.26 -12.61 -13.75
N LYS A 283 14.09 -12.10 -12.83
CA LYS A 283 13.84 -10.82 -12.15
C LYS A 283 14.01 -9.63 -13.10
N ALA A 284 15.03 -9.66 -13.95
CA ALA A 284 15.27 -8.64 -14.96
C ALA A 284 14.14 -8.54 -16.00
N GLY A 285 13.22 -9.50 -16.03
CA GLY A 285 11.97 -9.41 -16.78
C GLY A 285 11.10 -8.18 -16.48
N ILE A 286 11.30 -7.49 -15.35
CA ILE A 286 10.58 -6.25 -15.02
C ILE A 286 11.16 -4.98 -15.66
N LEU A 287 12.39 -5.02 -16.20
CA LEU A 287 12.98 -3.86 -16.91
C LEU A 287 12.15 -3.58 -18.18
N LYS A 288 11.88 -2.32 -18.50
CA LYS A 288 11.11 -1.96 -19.70
C LYS A 288 11.94 -1.09 -20.64
N PRO A 289 11.78 -1.20 -21.97
CA PRO A 289 12.58 -0.43 -22.92
C PRO A 289 12.63 1.06 -22.60
N GLY A 290 13.82 1.62 -22.49
CA GLY A 290 14.06 3.04 -22.18
C GLY A 290 13.68 3.49 -20.75
N VAL A 291 13.14 2.59 -19.91
CA VAL A 291 12.80 2.91 -18.52
C VAL A 291 14.04 2.70 -17.65
N PRO A 292 14.39 3.63 -16.75
CA PRO A 292 15.56 3.50 -15.90
C PRO A 292 15.45 2.31 -14.94
N ALA A 293 16.60 1.81 -14.50
CA ALA A 293 16.70 0.67 -13.61
C ALA A 293 17.81 0.82 -12.55
N VAL A 294 17.51 0.41 -11.32
CA VAL A 294 18.46 0.37 -10.20
C VAL A 294 18.64 -1.07 -9.73
N SER A 295 19.89 -1.51 -9.56
CA SER A 295 20.23 -2.85 -9.11
C SER A 295 21.14 -2.82 -7.87
N GLY A 296 20.68 -3.45 -6.79
CA GLY A 296 21.46 -3.70 -5.57
C GLY A 296 22.28 -5.00 -5.59
N VAL A 297 22.26 -5.72 -6.71
CA VAL A 297 22.85 -7.06 -6.86
C VAL A 297 24.37 -7.00 -6.82
N ALA A 298 24.94 -7.52 -5.74
CA ALA A 298 26.39 -7.55 -5.51
C ALA A 298 27.10 -8.71 -6.20
N ASP A 299 26.40 -9.83 -6.46
CA ASP A 299 26.96 -10.96 -7.17
C ASP A 299 27.32 -10.56 -8.61
N ALA A 300 28.56 -10.82 -9.03
CA ALA A 300 29.08 -10.37 -10.31
C ALA A 300 28.29 -11.00 -11.47
N GLU A 301 28.17 -12.33 -11.49
CA GLU A 301 27.50 -13.07 -12.57
C GLU A 301 26.02 -12.68 -12.71
N ALA A 302 25.27 -12.64 -11.61
CA ALA A 302 23.88 -12.22 -11.63
C ALA A 302 23.72 -10.74 -12.00
N GLY A 303 24.61 -9.88 -11.53
CA GLY A 303 24.60 -8.46 -11.85
C GLY A 303 24.89 -8.19 -13.33
N ASP A 304 25.80 -8.96 -13.93
CA ASP A 304 26.17 -8.83 -15.35
C ASP A 304 25.01 -9.25 -16.27
N VAL A 305 24.23 -10.27 -15.88
CA VAL A 305 22.99 -10.64 -16.60
C VAL A 305 21.98 -9.49 -16.58
N ILE A 306 21.77 -8.84 -15.44
CA ILE A 306 20.84 -7.71 -15.31
C ILE A 306 21.33 -6.53 -16.16
N GLU A 307 22.63 -6.24 -16.12
CA GLU A 307 23.25 -5.18 -16.89
C GLU A 307 23.17 -5.43 -18.40
N GLN A 308 23.39 -6.66 -18.85
CA GLN A 308 23.21 -7.03 -20.25
C GLN A 308 21.76 -6.80 -20.70
N ILE A 309 20.78 -7.25 -19.93
CA ILE A 309 19.35 -7.06 -20.25
C ILE A 309 18.99 -5.57 -20.25
N SER A 310 19.58 -4.79 -19.34
CA SER A 310 19.43 -3.34 -19.28
C SER A 310 19.96 -2.68 -20.56
N ALA A 311 21.14 -3.09 -21.02
CA ALA A 311 21.74 -2.59 -22.26
C ALA A 311 20.91 -2.97 -23.49
N GLU A 312 20.45 -4.22 -23.58
CA GLU A 312 19.57 -4.71 -24.66
C GLU A 312 18.26 -3.92 -24.75
N ARG A 313 17.73 -3.47 -23.61
CA ARG A 313 16.50 -2.67 -23.51
C ARG A 313 16.75 -1.16 -23.56
N GLY A 314 18.01 -0.73 -23.61
CA GLY A 314 18.38 0.70 -23.60
C GLY A 314 17.95 1.43 -22.33
N CYS A 315 17.94 0.75 -21.17
CA CYS A 315 17.59 1.32 -19.88
C CYS A 315 18.80 2.08 -19.28
N PRO A 316 18.65 3.34 -18.84
CA PRO A 316 19.61 3.96 -17.93
C PRO A 316 19.76 3.11 -16.67
N PHE A 317 20.99 2.80 -16.26
CA PHE A 317 21.25 1.75 -15.27
C PHE A 317 22.24 2.16 -14.18
N TRP A 318 21.86 1.94 -12.93
CA TRP A 318 22.71 2.16 -11.75
C TRP A 318 22.89 0.87 -10.97
N ARG A 319 24.15 0.53 -10.68
CA ARG A 319 24.53 -0.68 -9.95
C ARG A 319 25.23 -0.32 -8.64
N ARG A 320 24.81 -0.96 -7.55
CA ARG A 320 25.48 -0.84 -6.25
C ARG A 320 26.94 -1.27 -6.35
N GLY A 321 27.84 -0.57 -5.64
CA GLY A 321 29.29 -0.81 -5.67
C GLY A 321 30.00 -0.24 -6.91
N ARG A 322 29.25 0.32 -7.87
CA ARG A 322 29.80 1.07 -9.01
C ARG A 322 29.28 2.50 -9.07
N ASP A 323 27.96 2.64 -9.03
CA ASP A 323 27.28 3.91 -9.26
C ASP A 323 26.71 4.49 -7.97
N PHE A 324 26.48 3.66 -6.95
CA PHE A 324 26.08 4.11 -5.62
C PHE A 324 26.52 3.12 -4.55
N ASP A 325 26.70 3.61 -3.33
CA ASP A 325 26.84 2.78 -2.14
C ASP A 325 26.52 3.59 -0.88
N ILE A 326 26.49 2.91 0.27
CA ILE A 326 26.38 3.52 1.59
C ILE A 326 27.54 3.07 2.48
N GLU A 327 28.22 4.04 3.06
CA GLU A 327 29.29 3.81 4.03
C GLU A 327 28.74 4.02 5.43
N THR A 328 28.96 3.05 6.33
CA THR A 328 28.53 3.10 7.72
C THR A 328 29.68 3.54 8.61
N ALA A 329 29.61 4.73 9.20
CA ALA A 329 30.42 5.14 10.35
C ALA A 329 29.52 5.15 11.61
N GLU A 330 30.12 5.01 12.81
CA GLU A 330 29.45 4.73 14.09
C GLU A 330 28.06 5.39 14.25
N ASP A 331 27.92 6.68 13.93
CA ASP A 331 26.63 7.40 13.98
C ASP A 331 26.32 8.28 12.74
N ASP A 332 27.10 8.18 11.66
CA ASP A 332 26.91 9.03 10.47
C ASP A 332 27.10 8.25 9.18
N TRP A 333 26.02 7.61 8.75
CA TRP A 333 26.04 6.84 7.51
C TRP A 333 25.91 7.78 6.32
N ARG A 334 26.79 7.55 5.35
CA ARG A 334 26.95 8.40 4.19
C ARG A 334 26.60 7.63 2.93
N PHE A 335 25.49 8.02 2.30
CA PHE A 335 25.12 7.52 0.98
C PHE A 335 25.75 8.37 -0.11
N THR A 336 26.28 7.73 -1.14
CA THR A 336 26.79 8.40 -2.34
C THR A 336 26.18 7.78 -3.60
N ARG A 337 25.75 8.62 -4.56
CA ARG A 337 25.29 8.21 -5.90
C ARG A 337 25.96 9.05 -6.98
N ARG A 338 26.33 8.43 -8.09
CA ARG A 338 26.71 9.08 -9.35
C ARG A 338 25.46 9.43 -10.17
N CYS A 339 25.31 10.72 -10.49
CA CYS A 339 24.24 11.23 -11.34
C CYS A 339 24.60 11.10 -12.84
N GLU A 340 23.61 11.16 -13.73
CA GLU A 340 23.84 11.05 -15.19
C GLU A 340 24.76 12.16 -15.72
N ASN A 341 24.70 13.35 -15.13
CA ASN A 341 25.55 14.50 -15.49
C ASN A 341 27.01 14.35 -15.02
N GLY A 342 27.38 13.22 -14.40
CA GLY A 342 28.72 12.94 -13.88
C GLY A 342 29.02 13.53 -12.49
N SER A 343 28.08 14.29 -11.92
CA SER A 343 28.18 14.76 -10.53
C SER A 343 27.90 13.64 -9.52
N SER A 344 28.33 13.83 -8.27
CA SER A 344 27.99 12.93 -7.17
C SER A 344 26.99 13.60 -6.23
N GLU A 345 25.90 12.90 -5.93
CA GLU A 345 24.99 13.25 -4.84
C GLU A 345 25.44 12.53 -3.56
N VAL A 346 25.43 13.26 -2.44
CA VAL A 346 25.76 12.75 -1.11
C VAL A 346 24.61 13.04 -0.15
N ILE A 347 24.23 12.05 0.65
CA ILE A 347 23.22 12.18 1.71
C ILE A 347 23.82 11.63 3.01
N GLU A 348 23.84 12.47 4.04
CA GLU A 348 24.41 12.18 5.37
C GLU A 348 23.27 11.99 6.41
N GLY A 349 23.58 11.32 7.53
CA GLY A 349 22.59 10.99 8.56
C GLY A 349 21.52 9.97 8.12
N VAL A 350 21.90 9.00 7.29
CA VAL A 350 20.99 7.93 6.81
C VAL A 350 21.03 6.74 7.78
N ILE A 351 20.11 6.69 8.74
CA ILE A 351 20.07 5.62 9.73
C ILE A 351 18.73 4.90 9.59
N PRO A 352 18.67 3.75 8.89
CA PRO A 352 17.44 2.99 8.73
C PRO A 352 16.80 2.65 10.07
N ALA A 353 15.46 2.67 10.10
CA ALA A 353 14.70 2.35 11.31
C ALA A 353 14.98 0.95 11.89
N LEU A 354 15.51 0.06 11.06
CA LEU A 354 15.79 -1.34 11.37
C LEU A 354 17.30 -1.61 11.28
N PRO A 355 17.90 -2.21 12.31
CA PRO A 355 19.32 -2.55 12.31
C PRO A 355 19.62 -3.73 11.37
N GLY A 356 20.92 -3.98 11.15
CA GLY A 356 21.41 -5.07 10.31
C GLY A 356 21.92 -4.60 8.96
N ARG A 357 23.07 -5.13 8.55
CA ARG A 357 23.69 -4.91 7.24
C ARG A 357 22.73 -5.04 6.06
N ALA A 358 21.81 -6.01 6.09
CA ALA A 358 20.83 -6.18 5.02
C ALA A 358 19.90 -4.96 4.85
N GLN A 359 19.57 -4.25 5.94
CA GLN A 359 18.76 -3.03 5.88
C GLN A 359 19.56 -1.84 5.36
N THR A 360 20.85 -1.76 5.70
CA THR A 360 21.79 -0.81 5.10
C THR A 360 21.86 -0.98 3.58
N GLU A 361 21.97 -2.21 3.10
CA GLU A 361 21.98 -2.51 1.67
C GLU A 361 20.64 -2.12 1.01
N ASN A 362 19.51 -2.48 1.61
CA ASN A 362 18.18 -2.07 1.10
C ASN A 362 18.02 -0.55 1.08
N ALA A 363 18.54 0.15 2.09
CA ALA A 363 18.52 1.62 2.16
C ALA A 363 19.32 2.27 1.04
N SER A 364 20.50 1.72 0.70
CA SER A 364 21.29 2.20 -0.44
C SER A 364 20.51 2.08 -1.77
N VAL A 365 19.79 0.97 -1.97
CA VAL A 365 18.97 0.73 -3.16
C VAL A 365 17.77 1.68 -3.18
N ALA A 366 17.10 1.87 -2.05
CA ALA A 366 15.97 2.79 -1.92
C ALA A 366 16.40 4.24 -2.22
N LEU A 367 17.53 4.69 -1.66
CA LEU A 367 18.06 6.05 -1.91
C LEU A 367 18.48 6.25 -3.36
N ALA A 368 19.11 5.26 -3.98
CA ALA A 368 19.43 5.30 -5.40
C ALA A 368 18.16 5.41 -6.26
N ALA A 369 17.13 4.62 -5.95
CA ALA A 369 15.85 4.67 -6.63
C ALA A 369 15.16 6.04 -6.48
N LEU A 370 15.08 6.56 -5.26
CA LEU A 370 14.51 7.88 -4.98
C LEU A 370 15.28 9.01 -5.67
N GLY A 371 16.60 8.87 -5.75
CA GLY A 371 17.46 9.77 -6.50
C GLY A 371 17.15 9.81 -7.99
N VAL A 372 17.07 8.64 -8.62
CA VAL A 372 16.72 8.51 -10.05
C VAL A 372 15.32 9.04 -10.33
N LEU A 373 14.37 8.89 -9.40
CA LEU A 373 13.04 9.50 -9.52
C LEU A 373 13.11 11.02 -9.38
N ALA A 374 13.91 11.56 -8.46
CA ALA A 374 14.13 13.00 -8.32
C ALA A 374 14.73 13.60 -9.59
N ASP A 375 15.69 12.92 -10.22
CA ASP A 375 16.31 13.32 -11.49
C ASP A 375 15.27 13.36 -12.64
N GLN A 376 14.21 12.55 -12.57
CA GLN A 376 13.06 12.58 -13.48
C GLN A 376 12.01 13.67 -13.12
N GLY A 377 12.31 14.56 -12.18
CA GLY A 377 11.44 15.67 -11.78
C GLY A 377 10.37 15.31 -10.74
N TRP A 378 10.51 14.19 -10.03
CA TRP A 378 9.68 13.92 -8.86
C TRP A 378 10.06 14.87 -7.72
N ALA A 379 9.06 15.40 -7.01
CA ALA A 379 9.28 16.26 -5.86
C ALA A 379 9.75 15.43 -4.65
N LEU A 380 11.03 15.04 -4.64
CA LEU A 380 11.65 14.19 -3.62
C LEU A 380 12.91 14.88 -3.04
N PRO A 381 12.73 15.92 -2.19
CA PRO A 381 13.86 16.61 -1.58
C PRO A 381 14.70 15.65 -0.72
N ILE A 382 16.00 15.95 -0.57
CA ILE A 382 16.95 15.10 0.18
C ILE A 382 16.43 14.79 1.59
N ASP A 383 15.86 15.78 2.29
CA ASP A 383 15.32 15.59 3.63
C ASP A 383 14.17 14.59 3.70
N ALA A 384 13.26 14.59 2.71
CA ALA A 384 12.17 13.62 2.66
C ALA A 384 12.69 12.22 2.35
N ARG A 385 13.67 12.11 1.45
CA ARG A 385 14.34 10.84 1.13
C ARG A 385 15.00 10.25 2.38
N ARG A 386 15.81 11.05 3.07
CA ARG A 386 16.46 10.68 4.33
C ARG A 386 15.43 10.29 5.41
N LEU A 387 14.40 11.11 5.61
CA LEU A 387 13.36 10.82 6.59
C LEU A 387 12.68 9.48 6.29
N GLY A 388 12.33 9.22 5.02
CA GLY A 388 11.70 7.97 4.60
C GLY A 388 12.55 6.73 4.87
N ILE A 389 13.88 6.81 4.71
CA ILE A 389 14.76 5.72 5.11
C ILE A 389 14.75 5.54 6.63
N ASN A 390 14.84 6.63 7.37
CA ASN A 390 14.95 6.61 8.83
C ASN A 390 13.64 6.23 9.54
N THR A 391 12.49 6.36 8.87
CA THR A 391 11.16 6.03 9.44
C THR A 391 10.47 4.86 8.75
N GLY A 392 10.91 4.47 7.56
CA GLY A 392 10.33 3.38 6.78
C GLY A 392 10.41 2.06 7.52
N ARG A 393 9.25 1.48 7.84
CA ARG A 393 9.14 0.22 8.57
C ARG A 393 8.26 -0.75 7.80
N LEU A 394 8.66 -2.02 7.83
CA LEU A 394 7.80 -3.13 7.43
C LEU A 394 7.51 -3.95 8.69
N PRO A 395 6.23 -4.11 9.09
CA PRO A 395 5.88 -4.91 10.25
C PRO A 395 6.49 -6.33 10.21
N ALA A 396 6.79 -6.91 11.37
CA ALA A 396 7.47 -8.20 11.54
C ALA A 396 8.82 -8.33 10.80
N ARG A 397 9.61 -7.25 10.72
CA ARG A 397 11.02 -7.26 10.32
C ARG A 397 11.85 -6.58 11.39
N MET A 398 12.55 -7.37 12.22
CA MET A 398 13.27 -6.88 13.40
C MET A 398 12.43 -5.89 14.23
N GLU A 399 11.12 -6.15 14.33
CA GLU A 399 10.18 -5.24 14.95
C GLU A 399 10.29 -5.36 16.46
N ARG A 400 10.79 -4.31 17.10
CA ARG A 400 10.84 -4.20 18.56
C ARG A 400 9.45 -3.87 19.08
N ILE A 401 8.90 -4.72 19.93
CA ILE A 401 7.69 -4.46 20.69
C ILE A 401 8.10 -3.82 22.02
N ALA A 402 7.57 -2.63 22.28
CA ALA A 402 7.88 -1.90 23.51
C ALA A 402 7.48 -2.71 24.75
N GLY A 403 8.42 -2.89 25.68
CA GLY A 403 8.20 -3.63 26.92
C GLY A 403 9.50 -4.12 27.57
N ASP A 404 9.36 -4.64 28.79
CA ASP A 404 10.37 -5.42 29.51
C ASP A 404 9.74 -6.78 29.86
N PRO A 405 10.24 -7.91 29.32
CA PRO A 405 11.48 -8.06 28.55
C PRO A 405 11.41 -7.47 27.12
N LEU A 406 12.58 -7.23 26.53
CA LEU A 406 12.71 -6.90 25.11
C LEU A 406 12.11 -8.02 24.27
N VAL A 407 11.12 -7.69 23.44
CA VAL A 407 10.49 -8.61 22.50
C VAL A 407 10.74 -8.13 21.08
N ILE A 408 11.28 -9.02 20.23
CA ILE A 408 11.53 -8.76 18.81
C ILE A 408 10.74 -9.76 17.96
N ILE A 409 10.04 -9.25 16.95
CA ILE A 409 9.30 -10.06 15.97
C ILE A 409 10.01 -9.96 14.62
N ASP A 410 10.35 -11.11 14.02
CA ASP A 410 10.90 -11.18 12.67
C ASP A 410 10.31 -12.36 11.86
N GLY A 411 10.01 -12.11 10.58
CA GLY A 411 9.50 -13.09 9.63
C GLY A 411 10.58 -13.95 8.95
N ALA A 412 11.71 -14.22 9.60
CA ALA A 412 12.73 -15.14 9.14
C ALA A 412 12.16 -16.57 9.09
N HIS A 413 12.26 -17.22 7.93
CA HIS A 413 11.62 -18.52 7.66
C HIS A 413 12.49 -19.46 6.79
N ASN A 414 13.74 -19.08 6.56
CA ASN A 414 14.73 -19.91 5.85
C ASN A 414 16.16 -19.64 6.37
N ASP A 415 17.10 -20.51 6.03
CA ASP A 415 18.50 -20.46 6.51
C ASP A 415 19.16 -19.09 6.32
N ALA A 416 18.97 -18.47 5.16
CA ALA A 416 19.56 -17.16 4.86
C ALA A 416 18.96 -16.06 5.74
N SER A 417 17.63 -16.04 5.90
CA SER A 417 16.96 -15.07 6.77
C SER A 417 17.26 -15.30 8.25
N ALA A 418 17.44 -16.55 8.68
CA ALA A 418 17.81 -16.87 10.07
C ALA A 418 19.25 -16.42 10.40
N ARG A 419 20.18 -16.55 9.46
CA ARG A 419 21.55 -16.01 9.61
C ARG A 419 21.55 -14.49 9.68
N ALA A 420 20.83 -13.83 8.78
CA ALA A 420 20.68 -12.37 8.80
C ALA A 420 20.02 -11.87 10.09
N LEU A 421 19.06 -12.61 10.63
CA LEU A 421 18.45 -12.34 11.93
C LEU A 421 19.47 -12.47 13.07
N ALA A 422 20.27 -13.54 13.08
CA ALA A 422 21.32 -13.73 14.09
C ALA A 422 22.35 -12.59 14.06
N GLU A 423 22.85 -12.22 12.88
CA GLU A 423 23.78 -11.09 12.72
C GLU A 423 23.17 -9.78 13.24
N ALA A 424 21.90 -9.50 12.90
CA ALA A 424 21.22 -8.29 13.35
C ALA A 424 20.97 -8.29 14.88
N LEU A 425 20.72 -9.46 15.49
CA LEU A 425 20.58 -9.60 16.94
C LEU A 425 21.92 -9.40 17.66
N ASP A 426 23.02 -9.92 17.11
CA ASP A 426 24.37 -9.72 17.65
C ASP A 426 24.73 -8.22 17.64
N GLU A 427 24.47 -7.51 16.53
CA GLU A 427 24.65 -6.06 16.44
C GLU A 427 23.82 -5.30 17.48
N LEU A 428 22.57 -5.74 17.69
CA LEU A 428 21.64 -5.18 18.67
C LEU A 428 22.15 -5.32 20.11
N CYS A 429 22.64 -6.50 20.46
CA CYS A 429 23.20 -6.79 21.79
C CYS A 429 24.53 -6.05 22.05
N CYS A 430 25.23 -5.60 21.00
CA CYS A 430 26.44 -4.78 21.15
C CYS A 430 26.14 -3.29 21.36
N LEU A 431 24.90 -2.84 21.11
CA LEU A 431 24.46 -1.45 21.27
C LEU A 431 23.78 -1.16 22.62
N GLU A 432 23.46 -2.20 23.39
CA GLU A 432 22.96 -2.13 24.78
C GLU A 432 24.07 -2.54 25.77
#